data_AF-A0A2D3D7A1-F1
#
_entry.id   AF-A0A2D3D7A1-F1
#
_cell.length_a   1.000
_cell.length_b   1.000
_cell.length_c   1.000
_cell.angle_alpha   90.00
_cell.angle_beta   90.00
_cell.angle_gamma   90.00
#
_symmetry.space_group_name_H-M   'P 1'
#
loop_
_entity.id
_entity.type
_entity.pdbx_description
1 polymer ?
#
loop_
_entity_poly.entity_id
_entity_poly.type
_entity_poly.pdbx_seq_one_letter_code
_entity_poly.pdbx_strand_id
1 'polypeptide(L)'
;MMSEDTRDIRTAADVGTAGCCDAAQNGDAVRDIDAAGGADAAPAACGGRTRAAATEQRDGDGDADVCALFVPGEGFEPDEERIVDERDAARCEALRERYRERCRDRGPDEATGERFAAVCADWLAWLDADDFDPFDCEADKLCALAVTMTDSLASRDALIMTLVGPEGARDPADFIGFAVHPHAPGNAARMERELNAAFAAQEAPDVERILRGVEICERAAQIVPDGFAAHPLAVAAYGMWWIGDSRALETATQAIMLDEGMRLAGIILTALLRGVAPQWIGSRP
;
A
#
# COMPACT_ATOMS: atom_id res chain seq x y z
N MET A 1 5.93 -11.21 -49.16
CA MET A 1 4.96 -11.29 -48.06
C MET A 1 5.80 -11.30 -46.79
N MET A 2 5.92 -10.21 -46.03
CA MET A 2 4.88 -9.30 -45.50
C MET A 2 3.79 -10.07 -44.74
N SER A 3 3.45 -9.78 -43.48
CA SER A 3 4.02 -8.78 -42.55
C SER A 3 3.82 -9.20 -41.09
N GLU A 4 4.56 -8.51 -40.23
CA GLU A 4 4.25 -8.10 -38.86
C GLU A 4 2.74 -7.91 -38.57
N ASP A 5 2.32 -8.13 -37.32
CA ASP A 5 2.01 -6.99 -36.45
C ASP A 5 2.18 -7.37 -34.96
N THR A 6 2.66 -6.42 -34.16
CA THR A 6 2.95 -6.57 -32.72
C THR A 6 2.04 -5.60 -31.97
N ARG A 7 1.13 -6.08 -31.11
CA ARG A 7 0.31 -5.17 -30.27
C ARG A 7 0.11 -5.67 -28.84
N ASP A 8 0.55 -4.81 -27.93
CA ASP A 8 -0.10 -4.42 -26.68
C ASP A 8 -0.75 -5.49 -25.81
N ILE A 9 -0.02 -5.89 -24.76
CA ILE A 9 -0.63 -6.29 -23.48
C ILE A 9 -0.35 -5.18 -22.46
N ARG A 10 -1.06 -4.05 -22.63
CA ARG A 10 -1.43 -3.16 -21.53
C ARG A 10 -2.85 -3.53 -21.13
N THR A 11 -3.05 -4.05 -19.92
CA THR A 11 -4.24 -3.91 -19.04
C THR A 11 -4.09 -4.95 -17.93
N ALA A 12 -3.71 -4.48 -16.73
CA ALA A 12 -3.72 -5.26 -15.50
C ALA A 12 -4.18 -4.36 -14.34
N ALA A 13 -5.31 -3.69 -14.56
CA ALA A 13 -5.95 -2.77 -13.61
C ALA A 13 -7.47 -2.88 -13.74
N ASP A 14 -8.01 -4.09 -13.57
CA ASP A 14 -9.44 -4.31 -13.32
C ASP A 14 -9.71 -5.74 -12.81
N VAL A 15 -9.84 -5.93 -11.49
CA VAL A 15 -10.43 -7.15 -10.90
C VAL A 15 -11.18 -6.82 -9.60
N GLY A 16 -12.51 -6.96 -9.64
CA GLY A 16 -13.20 -7.68 -8.56
C GLY A 16 -13.96 -6.87 -7.50
N THR A 17 -14.97 -6.10 -7.90
CA THR A 17 -16.04 -5.64 -7.00
C THR A 17 -16.98 -6.79 -6.62
N ALA A 18 -17.05 -7.16 -5.34
CA ALA A 18 -18.14 -7.92 -4.71
C ALA A 18 -18.00 -7.86 -3.16
N GLY A 19 -19.02 -7.58 -2.35
CA GLY A 19 -20.36 -7.14 -2.73
C GLY A 19 -21.15 -6.48 -1.57
N CYS A 20 -22.01 -5.54 -1.99
CA CYS A 20 -23.39 -5.26 -1.54
C CYS A 20 -23.74 -4.97 -0.07
N CYS A 21 -24.15 -3.72 0.15
CA CYS A 21 -25.47 -3.40 0.72
C CYS A 21 -26.19 -2.42 -0.22
N ASP A 22 -27.40 -2.75 -0.69
CA ASP A 22 -28.15 -2.02 -1.73
C ASP A 22 -28.98 -0.84 -1.18
N ALA A 23 -29.02 0.29 -1.91
CA ALA A 23 -30.06 1.32 -1.79
C ALA A 23 -30.21 2.23 -3.04
N ALA A 24 -30.86 1.69 -4.08
CA ALA A 24 -31.77 2.36 -5.04
C ALA A 24 -31.43 3.72 -5.73
N GLN A 25 -31.30 3.67 -7.07
CA GLN A 25 -31.93 4.54 -8.11
C GLN A 25 -31.54 6.06 -8.13
N ASN A 26 -31.36 6.76 -9.26
CA ASN A 26 -32.04 6.69 -10.57
C ASN A 26 -31.30 7.57 -11.64
N GLY A 27 -31.54 7.36 -12.95
CA GLY A 27 -31.46 8.47 -13.94
C GLY A 27 -30.29 8.56 -14.96
N ASP A 28 -30.38 7.74 -16.01
CA ASP A 28 -30.14 8.03 -17.45
C ASP A 28 -29.41 9.34 -17.92
N ALA A 29 -28.32 9.19 -18.68
CA ALA A 29 -28.09 9.89 -19.97
C ALA A 29 -26.75 9.49 -20.66
N VAL A 30 -26.81 8.66 -21.71
CA VAL A 30 -25.69 8.42 -22.64
C VAL A 30 -25.73 9.45 -23.79
N ARG A 31 -24.60 10.08 -24.13
CA ARG A 31 -24.38 10.69 -25.47
C ARG A 31 -22.93 10.63 -25.93
N ASP A 32 -22.75 10.08 -27.12
CA ASP A 32 -21.52 10.09 -27.91
C ASP A 32 -21.19 11.51 -28.42
N ILE A 33 -19.89 11.78 -28.63
CA ILE A 33 -19.42 12.76 -29.63
C ILE A 33 -18.24 12.14 -30.36
N ASP A 34 -18.38 11.99 -31.67
CA ASP A 34 -17.36 11.43 -32.56
C ASP A 34 -16.93 12.47 -33.62
N ALA A 35 -15.64 12.40 -33.98
CA ALA A 35 -14.95 12.87 -35.19
C ALA A 35 -15.18 14.27 -35.86
N ALA A 36 -14.02 14.86 -36.27
CA ALA A 36 -13.69 15.57 -37.53
C ALA A 36 -13.03 16.97 -37.34
N GLY A 37 -11.98 17.36 -38.09
CA GLY A 37 -11.12 16.62 -39.04
C GLY A 37 -10.30 17.54 -39.97
N GLY A 38 -9.13 17.08 -40.46
CA GLY A 38 -8.30 17.66 -41.56
C GLY A 38 -7.66 19.04 -41.30
N ALA A 39 -6.61 19.51 -42.01
CA ALA A 39 -5.62 18.95 -42.96
C ALA A 39 -4.47 20.01 -43.09
N ASP A 40 -3.37 19.93 -43.85
CA ASP A 40 -2.83 19.01 -44.87
C ASP A 40 -1.30 19.25 -45.05
N ALA A 41 -0.68 18.57 -46.04
CA ALA A 41 0.51 18.96 -46.83
C ALA A 41 1.94 18.84 -46.24
N ALA A 42 2.65 17.82 -46.73
CA ALA A 42 4.13 17.71 -46.82
C ALA A 42 4.63 18.38 -48.16
N PRO A 43 5.83 18.14 -48.79
CA PRO A 43 6.79 17.03 -48.62
C PRO A 43 8.32 17.34 -48.81
N ALA A 44 9.10 16.25 -48.83
CA ALA A 44 10.42 16.03 -49.47
C ALA A 44 11.72 16.35 -48.69
N ALA A 45 12.83 15.59 -48.83
CA ALA A 45 13.06 14.20 -49.28
C ALA A 45 14.53 13.75 -49.06
N CYS A 46 14.76 12.42 -49.12
CA CYS A 46 15.94 11.73 -49.66
C CYS A 46 17.15 11.31 -48.77
N GLY A 47 17.33 9.98 -48.62
CA GLY A 47 18.58 9.28 -48.98
C GLY A 47 19.44 8.65 -47.87
N GLY A 48 19.84 7.36 -48.00
CA GLY A 48 21.04 6.85 -47.27
C GLY A 48 21.14 5.37 -46.84
N ARG A 49 21.06 4.40 -47.76
CA ARG A 49 21.30 2.93 -47.58
C ARG A 49 22.39 2.45 -46.58
N THR A 50 21.99 1.54 -45.68
CA THR A 50 22.62 0.27 -45.22
C THR A 50 24.15 0.11 -45.03
N ARG A 51 24.53 -0.48 -43.87
CA ARG A 51 25.41 -1.66 -43.80
C ARG A 51 25.15 -2.49 -42.53
N ALA A 52 25.40 -3.80 -42.58
CA ALA A 52 25.16 -4.75 -41.49
C ALA A 52 26.47 -5.34 -40.92
N ALA A 53 26.45 -5.68 -39.63
CA ALA A 53 27.32 -6.63 -38.91
C ALA A 53 26.47 -7.13 -37.72
N ALA A 54 26.05 -8.40 -37.69
CA ALA A 54 26.84 -9.55 -37.26
C ALA A 54 27.03 -9.62 -35.73
N THR A 55 25.99 -10.15 -35.08
CA THR A 55 26.03 -11.23 -34.08
C THR A 55 27.04 -11.18 -32.94
N GLU A 56 26.53 -11.00 -31.73
CA GLU A 56 26.99 -11.74 -30.55
C GLU A 56 25.77 -12.07 -29.66
N GLN A 57 25.38 -13.34 -29.65
CA GLN A 57 24.49 -13.87 -28.63
C GLN A 57 25.21 -13.77 -27.28
N ARG A 58 24.59 -13.12 -26.30
CA ARG A 58 24.84 -13.44 -24.89
C ARG A 58 23.64 -14.23 -24.40
N ASP A 59 23.88 -15.50 -24.09
CA ASP A 59 22.90 -16.36 -23.46
C ASP A 59 22.48 -15.75 -22.13
N GLY A 60 21.19 -15.81 -21.84
CA GLY A 60 20.63 -15.25 -20.62
C GLY A 60 20.94 -16.12 -19.42
N ASP A 61 21.83 -15.63 -18.56
CA ASP A 61 21.85 -15.99 -17.14
C ASP A 61 21.24 -14.82 -16.39
N GLY A 62 19.91 -14.89 -16.25
CA GLY A 62 19.05 -13.80 -15.80
C GLY A 62 18.35 -14.11 -14.48
N ASP A 63 18.91 -15.03 -13.69
CA ASP A 63 18.52 -15.23 -12.30
C ASP A 63 19.19 -14.13 -11.47
N ALA A 64 18.66 -12.91 -11.60
CA ALA A 64 19.07 -11.79 -10.77
C ALA A 64 18.68 -12.12 -9.34
N ASP A 65 19.69 -12.44 -8.51
CA ASP A 65 19.52 -12.84 -7.12
C ASP A 65 18.63 -11.84 -6.39
N VAL A 66 17.37 -12.25 -6.18
CA VAL A 66 16.33 -11.38 -5.61
C VAL A 66 16.69 -10.97 -4.18
N CYS A 67 17.56 -11.73 -3.50
CA CYS A 67 18.06 -11.43 -2.17
C CYS A 67 19.16 -10.35 -2.18
N ALA A 68 19.86 -10.14 -3.29
CA ALA A 68 21.00 -9.21 -3.36
C ALA A 68 20.61 -7.72 -3.27
N LEU A 69 19.32 -7.39 -3.37
CA LEU A 69 18.78 -6.03 -3.22
C LEU A 69 18.36 -5.68 -1.78
N PHE A 70 18.37 -6.67 -0.86
CA PHE A 70 17.77 -6.53 0.46
C PHE A 70 18.79 -6.60 1.59
N VAL A 71 18.62 -5.76 2.61
CA VAL A 71 19.50 -5.70 3.78
C VAL A 71 18.95 -6.64 4.87
N PRO A 72 19.79 -7.47 5.53
CA PRO A 72 19.40 -8.19 6.74
C PRO A 72 19.14 -7.21 7.90
N GLY A 73 17.90 -7.17 8.38
CA GLY A 73 17.55 -6.51 9.64
C GLY A 73 17.42 -7.52 10.78
N GLU A 74 17.82 -7.13 12.00
CA GLU A 74 17.27 -7.76 13.21
C GLU A 74 15.78 -7.40 13.30
N GLY A 75 14.91 -8.34 13.66
CA GLY A 75 13.46 -8.13 13.60
C GLY A 75 12.66 -9.18 14.35
N PHE A 76 11.35 -9.12 14.18
CA PHE A 76 10.37 -10.00 14.84
C PHE A 76 10.68 -11.49 14.64
N GLU A 77 11.05 -12.21 15.71
CA GLU A 77 11.26 -13.66 15.65
C GLU A 77 9.91 -14.40 15.51
N PRO A 78 9.69 -15.20 14.43
CA PRO A 78 8.40 -15.84 14.15
C PRO A 78 7.99 -16.90 15.17
N ASP A 79 8.98 -17.53 15.81
CA ASP A 79 8.82 -18.79 16.53
C ASP A 79 8.51 -18.61 18.04
N GLU A 80 8.42 -17.37 18.54
CA GLU A 80 7.96 -17.12 19.90
C GLU A 80 6.43 -17.32 20.03
N GLU A 81 5.99 -18.15 20.98
CA GLU A 81 4.58 -18.41 21.23
C GLU A 81 3.87 -17.12 21.69
N ARG A 82 2.97 -16.61 20.85
CA ARG A 82 2.36 -15.28 21.00
C ARG A 82 1.28 -15.25 22.09
N ILE A 83 1.67 -14.88 23.31
CA ILE A 83 0.76 -14.80 24.47
C ILE A 83 -0.06 -13.51 24.41
N VAL A 84 -1.36 -13.63 24.13
CA VAL A 84 -2.32 -12.51 24.12
C VAL A 84 -2.94 -12.32 25.51
N ASP A 85 -2.95 -11.08 26.04
CA ASP A 85 -3.73 -10.76 27.25
C ASP A 85 -5.23 -10.76 26.90
N GLU A 86 -6.04 -11.51 27.67
CA GLU A 86 -7.50 -11.55 27.54
C GLU A 86 -8.14 -10.14 27.57
N ARG A 87 -7.51 -9.19 28.27
CA ARG A 87 -7.94 -7.79 28.35
C ARG A 87 -7.76 -7.04 27.05
N ASP A 88 -6.69 -7.32 26.32
CA ASP A 88 -6.38 -6.68 25.04
C ASP A 88 -7.27 -7.28 23.94
N ALA A 89 -7.48 -8.60 23.97
CA ALA A 89 -8.48 -9.26 23.13
C ALA A 89 -9.90 -8.71 23.36
N ALA A 90 -10.33 -8.56 24.62
CA ALA A 90 -11.62 -7.94 24.96
C ALA A 90 -11.69 -6.47 24.54
N ARG A 91 -10.57 -5.73 24.57
CA ARG A 91 -10.49 -4.34 24.10
C ARG A 91 -10.70 -4.25 22.59
N CYS A 92 -10.08 -5.12 21.81
CA CYS A 92 -10.25 -5.15 20.35
C CYS A 92 -11.71 -5.35 19.94
N GLU A 93 -12.40 -6.32 20.54
CA GLU A 93 -13.83 -6.54 20.25
C GLU A 93 -14.72 -5.39 20.73
N ALA A 94 -14.42 -4.80 21.90
CA ALA A 94 -15.14 -3.62 22.38
C ALA A 94 -14.95 -2.38 21.47
N LEU A 95 -13.76 -2.19 20.88
CA LEU A 95 -13.50 -1.14 19.90
C LEU A 95 -14.29 -1.35 18.60
N ARG A 96 -14.29 -2.60 18.08
CA ARG A 96 -15.04 -3.01 16.90
C ARG A 96 -16.55 -2.81 17.06
N GLU A 97 -17.13 -3.23 18.19
CA GLU A 97 -18.58 -3.05 18.40
C GLU A 97 -18.95 -1.59 18.63
N ARG A 98 -18.15 -0.81 19.38
CA ARG A 98 -18.35 0.66 19.50
C ARG A 98 -18.32 1.37 18.15
N TYR A 99 -17.48 0.93 17.21
CA TYR A 99 -17.47 1.46 15.85
C TYR A 99 -18.77 1.11 15.12
N ARG A 100 -19.24 -0.14 15.18
CA ARG A 100 -20.54 -0.54 14.60
C ARG A 100 -21.73 0.22 15.21
N GLU A 101 -21.71 0.47 16.52
CA GLU A 101 -22.69 1.33 17.20
C GLU A 101 -22.69 2.75 16.62
N ARG A 102 -21.51 3.38 16.53
CA ARG A 102 -21.37 4.73 15.94
C ARG A 102 -21.83 4.79 14.48
N CYS A 103 -21.51 3.77 13.67
CA CYS A 103 -21.99 3.67 12.29
C CYS A 103 -23.52 3.58 12.20
N ARG A 104 -24.17 2.88 13.16
CA ARG A 104 -25.63 2.81 13.25
C ARG A 104 -26.26 4.13 13.69
N ASP A 105 -25.64 4.84 14.63
CA ASP A 105 -26.20 6.03 15.26
C ASP A 105 -25.94 7.34 14.47
N ARG A 106 -24.80 7.43 13.76
CA ARG A 106 -24.33 8.66 13.09
C ARG A 106 -23.94 8.48 11.61
N GLY A 107 -23.95 7.25 11.11
CA GLY A 107 -23.51 6.92 9.76
C GLY A 107 -22.01 6.57 9.67
N PRO A 108 -21.59 5.87 8.60
CA PRO A 108 -20.22 5.36 8.46
C PRO A 108 -19.19 6.49 8.33
N ASP A 109 -19.50 7.57 7.63
CA ASP A 109 -18.55 8.64 7.34
C ASP A 109 -18.11 9.38 8.63
N GLU A 110 -19.07 9.81 9.47
CA GLU A 110 -18.76 10.46 10.75
C GLU A 110 -18.05 9.48 11.71
N ALA A 111 -18.53 8.24 11.81
CA ALA A 111 -17.93 7.23 12.67
C ALA A 111 -16.49 6.88 12.27
N THR A 112 -16.21 6.82 10.97
CA THR A 112 -14.87 6.60 10.42
C THR A 112 -13.99 7.83 10.63
N GLY A 113 -14.52 9.04 10.40
CA GLY A 113 -13.79 10.29 10.60
C GLY A 113 -13.35 10.49 12.06
N GLU A 114 -14.26 10.35 13.03
CA GLU A 114 -13.95 10.50 14.46
C GLU A 114 -12.91 9.45 14.91
N ARG A 115 -13.09 8.19 14.49
CA ARG A 115 -12.19 7.08 14.83
C ARG A 115 -10.81 7.24 14.21
N PHE A 116 -10.76 7.53 12.91
CA PHE A 116 -9.52 7.64 12.16
C PHE A 116 -8.70 8.86 12.58
N ALA A 117 -9.33 10.00 12.84
CA ALA A 117 -8.64 11.21 13.31
C ALA A 117 -7.88 10.95 14.63
N ALA A 118 -8.49 10.22 15.58
CA ALA A 118 -7.84 9.86 16.83
C ALA A 118 -6.63 8.92 16.60
N VAL A 119 -6.83 7.83 15.86
CA VAL A 119 -5.77 6.85 15.56
C VAL A 119 -4.63 7.45 14.74
N CYS A 120 -4.94 8.33 13.78
CA CYS A 120 -3.96 9.02 12.96
C CYS A 120 -3.14 10.02 13.77
N ALA A 121 -3.74 10.69 14.76
CA ALA A 121 -3.01 11.59 15.66
C ALA A 121 -2.00 10.84 16.55
N ASP A 122 -2.39 9.72 17.18
CA ASP A 122 -1.48 8.89 17.96
C ASP A 122 -0.36 8.29 17.08
N TRP A 123 -0.71 7.79 15.90
CA TRP A 123 0.23 7.24 14.91
C TRP A 123 1.27 8.27 14.45
N LEU A 124 0.84 9.48 14.06
CA LEU A 124 1.77 10.53 13.66
C LEU A 124 2.66 10.99 14.82
N ALA A 125 2.11 11.07 16.04
CA ALA A 125 2.89 11.42 17.23
C ALA A 125 4.02 10.40 17.52
N TRP A 126 3.79 9.10 17.28
CA TRP A 126 4.86 8.09 17.38
C TRP A 126 5.88 8.19 16.24
N LEU A 127 5.43 8.40 15.00
CA LEU A 127 6.34 8.55 13.85
C LEU A 127 7.25 9.78 13.98
N ASP A 128 6.75 10.86 14.57
CA ASP A 128 7.44 12.15 14.69
C ASP A 128 8.21 12.32 16.03
N ALA A 129 8.24 11.31 16.92
CA ALA A 129 8.93 11.38 18.21
C ALA A 129 10.47 11.27 18.07
N ASP A 130 11.25 12.14 18.72
CA ASP A 130 12.72 12.11 18.64
C ASP A 130 13.33 10.87 19.34
N ASP A 131 12.65 10.34 20.36
CA ASP A 131 13.08 9.23 21.23
C ASP A 131 12.11 8.03 21.17
N PHE A 132 11.59 7.73 19.98
CA PHE A 132 10.65 6.62 19.75
C PHE A 132 11.19 5.26 20.24
N ASP A 133 10.43 4.61 21.12
CA ASP A 133 10.57 3.20 21.49
C ASP A 133 9.21 2.50 21.29
N PRO A 134 9.11 1.42 20.48
CA PRO A 134 7.85 0.70 20.29
C PRO A 134 7.30 0.06 21.57
N PHE A 135 8.11 -0.17 22.60
CA PHE A 135 7.65 -0.70 23.88
C PHE A 135 6.90 0.34 24.73
N ASP A 136 7.10 1.63 24.49
CA ASP A 136 6.37 2.73 25.15
C ASP A 136 5.00 3.01 24.49
N CYS A 137 4.68 2.39 23.34
CA CYS A 137 3.37 2.50 22.72
C CYS A 137 2.25 1.88 23.60
N GLU A 138 1.28 2.71 23.99
CA GLU A 138 0.16 2.31 24.85
C GLU A 138 -0.70 1.22 24.20
N ALA A 139 -0.94 0.12 24.93
CA ALA A 139 -1.62 -1.08 24.41
C ALA A 139 -3.06 -0.82 23.93
N ASP A 140 -3.76 0.19 24.46
CA ASP A 140 -5.10 0.55 24.01
C ASP A 140 -5.09 1.32 22.68
N LYS A 141 -4.08 2.17 22.46
CA LYS A 141 -3.83 2.81 21.16
C LYS A 141 -3.39 1.81 20.10
N LEU A 142 -2.51 0.86 20.45
CA LEU A 142 -2.12 -0.24 19.55
C LEU A 142 -3.33 -1.11 19.15
N CYS A 143 -4.22 -1.42 20.11
CA CYS A 143 -5.51 -2.05 19.81
C CYS A 143 -6.35 -1.19 18.87
N ALA A 144 -6.48 0.12 19.12
CA ALA A 144 -7.24 1.03 18.27
C ALA A 144 -6.69 1.09 16.84
N LEU A 145 -5.36 1.13 16.67
CA LEU A 145 -4.67 1.08 15.38
C LEU A 145 -5.01 -0.20 14.61
N ALA A 146 -4.75 -1.37 15.19
CA ALA A 146 -4.92 -2.66 14.53
C ALA A 146 -6.38 -2.93 14.12
N VAL A 147 -7.33 -2.68 15.04
CA VAL A 147 -8.77 -2.81 14.75
C VAL A 147 -9.19 -1.83 13.66
N THR A 148 -8.57 -0.64 13.56
CA THR A 148 -8.90 0.37 12.53
C THR A 148 -8.38 -0.03 11.16
N MET A 149 -7.16 -0.57 11.08
CA MET A 149 -6.65 -1.17 9.83
C MET A 149 -7.47 -2.38 9.37
N THR A 150 -7.99 -3.17 10.33
CA THR A 150 -8.78 -4.37 10.08
C THR A 150 -10.19 -4.06 9.59
N ASP A 151 -10.89 -3.13 10.26
CA ASP A 151 -12.28 -2.78 9.92
C ASP A 151 -12.40 -1.88 8.67
N SER A 152 -11.32 -1.20 8.25
CA SER A 152 -11.33 -0.27 7.12
C SER A 152 -10.03 -0.32 6.31
N LEU A 153 -10.11 -0.87 5.10
CA LEU A 153 -8.99 -0.87 4.14
C LEU A 153 -8.60 0.56 3.74
N ALA A 154 -9.56 1.47 3.60
CA ALA A 154 -9.28 2.88 3.30
C ALA A 154 -8.50 3.57 4.42
N SER A 155 -8.80 3.24 5.69
CA SER A 155 -8.02 3.71 6.84
C SER A 155 -6.62 3.13 6.86
N ARG A 156 -6.44 1.83 6.58
CA ARG A 156 -5.11 1.23 6.44
C ARG A 156 -4.30 1.90 5.34
N ASP A 157 -4.89 2.10 4.17
CA ASP A 157 -4.19 2.66 3.01
C ASP A 157 -3.89 4.15 3.21
N ALA A 158 -4.74 4.89 3.93
CA ALA A 158 -4.44 6.26 4.39
C ALA A 158 -3.26 6.30 5.39
N LEU A 159 -3.11 5.31 6.28
CA LEU A 159 -1.93 5.20 7.16
C LEU A 159 -0.67 4.88 6.37
N ILE A 160 -0.74 4.02 5.34
CA ILE A 160 0.38 3.77 4.42
C ILE A 160 0.83 5.07 3.73
N MET A 161 -0.11 5.93 3.30
CA MET A 161 0.24 7.24 2.73
C MET A 161 1.06 8.14 3.68
N THR A 162 0.91 8.01 5.00
CA THR A 162 1.74 8.77 5.96
C THR A 162 3.20 8.34 6.00
N LEU A 163 3.51 7.10 5.56
CA LEU A 163 4.85 6.53 5.54
C LEU A 163 5.56 6.82 4.22
N VAL A 164 4.89 6.53 3.09
CA VAL A 164 5.51 6.61 1.75
C VAL A 164 5.17 7.88 0.97
N GLY A 165 4.23 8.70 1.48
CA GLY A 165 3.89 9.99 0.89
C GLY A 165 5.02 11.02 1.05
N PRO A 166 5.15 11.96 0.09
CA PRO A 166 6.20 12.97 0.12
C PRO A 166 6.07 13.88 1.36
N GLU A 167 7.20 14.23 1.97
CA GLU A 167 7.27 14.97 3.26
C GLU A 167 6.37 16.21 3.31
N GLY A 168 6.35 16.99 2.22
CA GLY A 168 5.56 18.23 2.12
C GLY A 168 4.05 18.05 1.94
N ALA A 169 3.52 16.82 1.89
CA ALA A 169 2.09 16.52 1.68
C ALA A 169 1.40 15.87 2.89
N ARG A 170 2.04 15.88 4.06
CA ARG A 170 1.58 15.16 5.27
C ARG A 170 0.57 15.96 6.13
N ASP A 171 -0.51 16.47 5.53
CA ASP A 171 -1.61 17.11 6.29
C ASP A 171 -2.56 16.04 6.89
N PRO A 172 -2.78 15.98 8.21
CA PRO A 172 -3.75 15.08 8.85
C PRO A 172 -5.16 15.14 8.24
N ALA A 173 -5.61 16.30 7.76
CA ALA A 173 -6.92 16.46 7.14
C ALA A 173 -7.05 15.67 5.82
N ASP A 174 -5.96 15.54 5.07
CA ASP A 174 -5.93 14.80 3.81
C ASP A 174 -6.05 13.28 4.06
N PHE A 175 -5.34 12.76 5.06
CA PHE A 175 -5.44 11.34 5.44
C PHE A 175 -6.84 10.99 5.96
N ILE A 176 -7.49 11.89 6.72
CA ILE A 176 -8.91 11.73 7.10
C ILE A 176 -9.79 11.71 5.84
N GLY A 177 -9.54 12.59 4.87
CA GLY A 177 -10.23 12.59 3.57
C GLY A 177 -10.10 11.25 2.83
N PHE A 178 -8.90 10.67 2.78
CA PHE A 178 -8.65 9.36 2.17
C PHE A 178 -9.39 8.22 2.91
N ALA A 179 -9.37 8.22 4.25
CA ALA A 179 -10.02 7.19 5.06
C ALA A 179 -11.56 7.24 4.97
N VAL A 180 -12.16 8.43 4.94
CA VAL A 180 -13.62 8.64 4.97
C VAL A 180 -14.23 8.63 3.56
N HIS A 181 -13.53 9.17 2.56
CA HIS A 181 -14.04 9.29 1.19
C HIS A 181 -13.04 8.74 0.15
N PRO A 182 -12.66 7.45 0.22
CA PRO A 182 -11.63 6.86 -0.66
C PRO A 182 -12.03 6.88 -2.15
N HIS A 183 -13.34 6.79 -2.45
CA HIS A 183 -13.86 6.78 -3.82
C HIS A 183 -14.26 8.17 -4.35
N ALA A 184 -14.05 9.25 -3.57
CA ALA A 184 -14.21 10.60 -4.11
C ALA A 184 -13.16 10.81 -5.22
N PRO A 185 -13.53 11.24 -6.44
CA PRO A 185 -12.60 11.31 -7.57
C PRO A 185 -11.34 12.14 -7.31
N GLY A 186 -11.44 13.20 -6.49
CA GLY A 186 -10.30 14.00 -6.07
C GLY A 186 -9.31 13.23 -5.18
N ASN A 187 -9.82 12.38 -4.28
CA ASN A 187 -9.02 11.60 -3.32
C ASN A 187 -8.36 10.41 -4.01
N ALA A 188 -9.14 9.61 -4.74
CA ALA A 188 -8.63 8.46 -5.49
C ALA A 188 -7.50 8.87 -6.45
N ALA A 189 -7.75 9.91 -7.28
CA ALA A 189 -6.74 10.41 -8.20
C ALA A 189 -5.54 11.06 -7.49
N ARG A 190 -5.69 11.54 -6.24
CA ARG A 190 -4.58 12.08 -5.46
C ARG A 190 -3.69 10.97 -4.91
N MET A 191 -4.26 9.97 -4.24
CA MET A 191 -3.52 8.80 -3.75
C MET A 191 -2.77 8.11 -4.90
N GLU A 192 -3.43 7.92 -6.05
CA GLU A 192 -2.79 7.35 -7.24
C GLU A 192 -1.59 8.18 -7.73
N ARG A 193 -1.73 9.51 -7.83
CA ARG A 193 -0.62 10.39 -8.24
C ARG A 193 0.54 10.36 -7.25
N GLU A 194 0.25 10.43 -5.95
CA GLU A 194 1.27 10.49 -4.90
C GLU A 194 2.03 9.16 -4.78
N LEU A 195 1.34 8.01 -4.81
CA LEU A 195 1.98 6.69 -4.82
C LEU A 195 2.83 6.46 -6.07
N ASN A 196 2.32 6.80 -7.26
CA ASN A 196 3.09 6.67 -8.50
C ASN A 196 4.32 7.60 -8.51
N ALA A 197 4.21 8.82 -7.98
CA ALA A 197 5.34 9.74 -7.86
C ALA A 197 6.39 9.21 -6.88
N ALA A 198 5.98 8.73 -5.70
CA ALA A 198 6.88 8.17 -4.69
C ALA A 198 7.56 6.87 -5.18
N PHE A 199 6.84 6.01 -5.92
CA PHE A 199 7.40 4.78 -6.48
C PHE A 199 8.43 5.04 -7.60
N ALA A 200 8.23 6.12 -8.36
CA ALA A 200 9.12 6.54 -9.45
C ALA A 200 10.26 7.49 -9.03
N ALA A 201 10.31 7.91 -7.76
CA ALA A 201 11.38 8.75 -7.23
C ALA A 201 12.73 8.02 -7.22
N GLN A 202 13.82 8.76 -7.47
CA GLN A 202 15.19 8.25 -7.37
C GLN A 202 15.80 8.59 -6.01
N GLU A 203 15.32 9.67 -5.39
CA GLU A 203 15.62 10.07 -4.04
C GLU A 203 15.14 8.99 -3.05
N ALA A 204 15.98 8.67 -2.08
CA ALA A 204 15.57 7.78 -1.00
C ALA A 204 14.43 8.44 -0.18
N PRO A 205 13.42 7.67 0.23
CA PRO A 205 12.37 8.15 1.12
C PRO A 205 12.93 8.35 2.53
N ASP A 206 12.06 8.84 3.41
CA ASP A 206 12.22 8.90 4.86
C ASP A 206 12.24 7.47 5.45
N VAL A 207 13.39 6.78 5.31
CA VAL A 207 13.57 5.37 5.72
C VAL A 207 13.36 5.21 7.22
N GLU A 208 13.77 6.19 8.03
CA GLU A 208 13.60 6.16 9.49
C GLU A 208 12.11 6.18 9.86
N ARG A 209 11.30 7.07 9.28
CA ARG A 209 9.84 7.03 9.47
C ARG A 209 9.23 5.71 9.04
N ILE A 210 9.66 5.14 7.92
CA ILE A 210 9.12 3.86 7.45
C ILE A 210 9.46 2.75 8.45
N LEU A 211 10.69 2.68 8.97
CA LEU A 211 11.10 1.72 9.99
C LEU A 211 10.31 1.88 11.30
N ARG A 212 10.12 3.11 11.80
CA ARG A 212 9.24 3.37 12.96
C ARG A 212 7.81 2.87 12.70
N GLY A 213 7.28 3.11 11.50
CA GLY A 213 5.98 2.59 11.07
C GLY A 213 5.89 1.06 11.05
N VAL A 214 6.98 0.38 10.67
CA VAL A 214 7.13 -1.08 10.74
C VAL A 214 7.11 -1.54 12.19
N GLU A 215 7.92 -0.95 13.06
CA GLU A 215 8.06 -1.31 14.49
C GLU A 215 6.74 -1.12 15.26
N ILE A 216 6.00 -0.03 15.03
CA ILE A 216 4.65 0.19 15.59
C ILE A 216 3.70 -0.94 15.15
N CYS A 217 3.78 -1.38 13.90
CA CYS A 217 2.92 -2.43 13.37
C CYS A 217 3.28 -3.83 13.87
N GLU A 218 4.58 -4.17 13.95
CA GLU A 218 5.08 -5.40 14.58
C GLU A 218 4.64 -5.44 16.06
N ARG A 219 4.78 -4.33 16.79
CA ARG A 219 4.31 -4.21 18.18
C ARG A 219 2.80 -4.36 18.30
N ALA A 220 2.01 -3.75 17.43
CA ALA A 220 0.56 -3.90 17.43
C ALA A 220 0.15 -5.37 17.24
N ALA A 221 0.81 -6.09 16.32
CA ALA A 221 0.57 -7.51 16.05
C ALA A 221 0.91 -8.42 17.25
N GLN A 222 1.92 -8.07 18.06
CA GLN A 222 2.20 -8.79 19.31
C GLN A 222 1.04 -8.68 20.32
N ILE A 223 0.44 -7.49 20.46
CA ILE A 223 -0.58 -7.18 21.48
C ILE A 223 -1.97 -7.73 21.15
N VAL A 224 -2.43 -7.65 19.90
CA VAL A 224 -3.83 -7.94 19.53
C VAL A 224 -4.06 -9.41 19.14
N PRO A 225 -5.26 -10.01 19.30
CA PRO A 225 -5.49 -11.39 18.87
C PRO A 225 -5.42 -11.55 17.34
N ASP A 226 -5.20 -12.78 16.86
CA ASP A 226 -4.80 -13.09 15.48
C ASP A 226 -5.65 -12.40 14.40
N GLY A 227 -6.99 -12.39 14.60
CA GLY A 227 -7.97 -11.76 13.72
C GLY A 227 -7.88 -10.22 13.61
N PHE A 228 -6.92 -9.58 14.29
CA PHE A 228 -6.56 -8.17 14.11
C PHE A 228 -5.05 -7.96 13.83
N ALA A 229 -4.21 -9.00 13.96
CA ALA A 229 -2.75 -8.91 13.81
C ALA A 229 -2.30 -8.99 12.33
N ALA A 230 -3.07 -9.65 11.46
CA ALA A 230 -2.76 -9.80 10.03
C ALA A 230 -2.62 -8.45 9.28
N HIS A 231 -3.46 -7.46 9.59
CA HIS A 231 -3.43 -6.16 8.91
C HIS A 231 -2.19 -5.33 9.28
N PRO A 232 -1.82 -5.15 10.57
CA PRO A 232 -0.53 -4.56 10.96
C PRO A 232 0.68 -5.26 10.33
N LEU A 233 0.77 -6.61 10.37
CA LEU A 233 1.89 -7.32 9.72
C LEU A 233 1.95 -7.07 8.21
N ALA A 234 0.80 -6.97 7.52
CA ALA A 234 0.78 -6.63 6.10
C ALA A 234 1.25 -5.18 5.83
N VAL A 235 1.02 -4.23 6.74
CA VAL A 235 1.55 -2.86 6.66
C VAL A 235 3.06 -2.82 6.97
N ALA A 236 3.51 -3.58 7.97
CA ALA A 236 4.93 -3.76 8.27
C ALA A 236 5.68 -4.34 7.04
N ALA A 237 5.18 -5.43 6.48
CA ALA A 237 5.74 -6.03 5.27
C ALA A 237 5.74 -5.09 4.06
N TYR A 238 4.74 -4.19 3.94
CA TYR A 238 4.71 -3.17 2.90
C TYR A 238 5.85 -2.14 3.10
N GLY A 239 6.04 -1.65 4.32
CA GLY A 239 7.12 -0.73 4.68
C GLY A 239 8.50 -1.36 4.42
N MET A 240 8.70 -2.61 4.87
CA MET A 240 9.91 -3.40 4.62
C MET A 240 10.20 -3.56 3.12
N TRP A 241 9.20 -3.94 2.32
CA TRP A 241 9.33 -4.05 0.86
C TRP A 241 9.70 -2.71 0.22
N TRP A 242 9.09 -1.60 0.69
CA TRP A 242 9.35 -0.26 0.18
C TRP A 242 10.79 0.21 0.40
N ILE A 243 11.47 -0.30 1.45
CA ILE A 243 12.86 0.06 1.79
C ILE A 243 13.91 -0.99 1.44
N GLY A 244 13.51 -2.14 0.88
CA GLY A 244 14.42 -3.25 0.62
C GLY A 244 14.96 -3.88 1.90
N ASP A 245 14.11 -4.07 2.91
CA ASP A 245 14.39 -4.92 4.09
C ASP A 245 13.99 -6.37 3.76
N SER A 246 14.92 -7.32 3.97
CA SER A 246 14.73 -8.73 3.60
C SER A 246 13.58 -9.41 4.35
N ARG A 247 13.19 -8.89 5.51
CA ARG A 247 12.09 -9.41 6.34
C ARG A 247 10.73 -9.35 5.64
N ALA A 248 10.57 -8.51 4.61
CA ALA A 248 9.31 -8.32 3.89
C ALA A 248 8.63 -9.63 3.43
N LEU A 249 9.41 -10.61 2.99
CA LEU A 249 8.90 -11.93 2.56
C LEU A 249 8.28 -12.73 3.71
N GLU A 250 8.97 -12.75 4.84
CA GLU A 250 8.60 -13.49 6.04
C GLU A 250 7.39 -12.86 6.72
N THR A 251 7.43 -11.55 6.96
CA THR A 251 6.33 -10.79 7.57
C THR A 251 5.06 -10.83 6.70
N ALA A 252 5.18 -10.80 5.37
CA ALA A 252 4.03 -11.00 4.48
C ALA A 252 3.47 -12.42 4.57
N THR A 253 4.33 -13.44 4.73
CA THR A 253 3.90 -14.83 4.88
C THR A 253 3.17 -15.05 6.21
N GLN A 254 3.68 -14.48 7.32
CA GLN A 254 3.00 -14.48 8.62
C GLN A 254 1.62 -13.82 8.54
N ALA A 255 1.49 -12.68 7.87
CA ALA A 255 0.20 -12.00 7.68
C ALA A 255 -0.83 -12.88 6.95
N ILE A 256 -0.40 -13.72 5.99
CA ILE A 256 -1.26 -14.67 5.28
C ILE A 256 -1.59 -15.90 6.14
N MET A 257 -0.69 -16.33 7.03
CA MET A 257 -0.97 -17.42 7.98
C MET A 257 -2.03 -17.04 9.01
N LEU A 258 -2.14 -15.76 9.35
CA LEU A 258 -3.18 -15.23 10.25
C LEU A 258 -4.50 -14.95 9.51
N ASP A 259 -4.46 -14.54 8.24
CA ASP A 259 -5.62 -14.36 7.36
C ASP A 259 -5.28 -14.75 5.92
N GLU A 260 -5.76 -15.91 5.46
CA GLU A 260 -5.56 -16.39 4.08
C GLU A 260 -6.09 -15.40 3.02
N GLY A 261 -7.00 -14.50 3.40
CA GLY A 261 -7.54 -13.42 2.57
C GLY A 261 -6.69 -12.16 2.50
N MET A 262 -5.49 -12.11 3.11
CA MET A 262 -4.70 -10.89 3.29
C MET A 262 -4.11 -10.31 1.99
N ARG A 263 -4.96 -9.60 1.22
CA ARG A 263 -4.64 -9.12 -0.13
C ARG A 263 -3.37 -8.26 -0.23
N LEU A 264 -3.06 -7.44 0.79
CA LEU A 264 -1.88 -6.59 0.77
C LEU A 264 -0.59 -7.44 0.83
N ALA A 265 -0.55 -8.44 1.70
CA ALA A 265 0.55 -9.40 1.76
C ALA A 265 0.70 -10.18 0.44
N GLY A 266 -0.42 -10.63 -0.16
CA GLY A 266 -0.39 -11.28 -1.49
C GLY A 266 0.15 -10.39 -2.61
N ILE A 267 -0.11 -9.07 -2.56
CA ILE A 267 0.48 -8.09 -3.49
C ILE A 267 1.99 -7.98 -3.26
N ILE A 268 2.45 -7.89 -2.01
CA ILE A 268 3.89 -7.80 -1.66
C ILE A 268 4.63 -9.05 -2.12
N LEU A 269 4.12 -10.26 -1.83
CA LEU A 269 4.69 -11.51 -2.34
C LEU A 269 4.78 -11.54 -3.86
N THR A 270 3.74 -11.06 -4.56
CA THR A 270 3.72 -10.98 -6.02
C THR A 270 4.73 -9.96 -6.56
N ALA A 271 4.97 -8.85 -5.84
CA ALA A 271 5.98 -7.85 -6.20
C ALA A 271 7.39 -8.41 -6.03
N LEU A 272 7.68 -9.04 -4.89
CA LEU A 272 8.95 -9.71 -4.59
C LEU A 272 9.28 -10.78 -5.64
N LEU A 273 8.35 -11.70 -5.93
CA LEU A 273 8.50 -12.76 -6.94
C LEU A 273 8.70 -12.24 -8.39
N ARG A 274 8.41 -10.96 -8.65
CA ARG A 274 8.57 -10.32 -9.96
C ARG A 274 9.72 -9.29 -10.00
N GLY A 275 10.47 -9.13 -8.92
CA GLY A 275 11.51 -8.09 -8.80
C GLY A 275 10.96 -6.67 -8.90
N VAL A 276 9.69 -6.45 -8.54
CA VAL A 276 9.08 -5.11 -8.57
C VAL A 276 9.41 -4.39 -7.27
N ALA A 277 10.07 -3.24 -7.39
CA ALA A 277 10.58 -2.43 -6.29
C ALA A 277 10.54 -0.92 -6.68
N PRO A 278 10.44 0.01 -5.70
CA PRO A 278 10.59 1.44 -5.95
C PRO A 278 11.93 1.80 -6.62
N GLN A 279 11.95 2.81 -7.50
CA GLN A 279 13.13 3.12 -8.34
C GLN A 279 14.39 3.51 -7.54
N TRP A 280 14.22 4.15 -6.38
CA TRP A 280 15.33 4.53 -5.51
C TRP A 280 16.16 3.33 -5.01
N ILE A 281 15.56 2.13 -4.89
CA ILE A 281 16.29 0.92 -4.46
C ILE A 281 17.38 0.56 -5.49
N GLY A 282 17.05 0.61 -6.79
CA GLY A 282 18.01 0.43 -7.88
C GLY A 282 19.00 1.59 -8.06
N SER A 283 18.83 2.66 -7.28
CA SER A 283 19.70 3.85 -7.25
C SER A 283 20.63 3.89 -6.03
N ARG A 284 20.60 2.85 -5.17
CA ARG A 284 21.59 2.67 -4.07
C ARG A 284 23.00 2.46 -4.66
N PRO A 285 24.03 3.15 -4.14
CA PRO A 285 25.42 3.03 -4.60
C PRO A 285 26.14 1.77 -4.11
#